data_AF-A0A918RKM3-F1
#
_entry.id   AF-A0A918RKM3-F1
#
_cell.length_a   1.000
_cell.length_b   1.000
_cell.length_c   1.000
_cell.angle_alpha   90.00
_cell.angle_beta   90.00
_cell.angle_gamma   90.00
#
_symmetry.space_group_name_H-M   'P 1'
#
loop_
_entity.id
_entity.type
_entity.pdbx_description
1 polymer ?
#
loop_
_entity_poly.entity_id
_entity_poly.type
_entity_poly.pdbx_seq_one_letter_code
_entity_poly.pdbx_strand_id
1 'polypeptide(L)'
;MLGLVANASCAIASDADSILDYIPSLLASIDTKVTLQSAIPQPNGGFCSIPSGGGEENTSQPDHVIGNGTAASCTSAAVVSAVAKGGVITFNCGARPVEIVMQKTAKVVNNTGPKIVLDGGGKVTLSGGGARRILYMNTCDPDQVWTTSHCQNQDHPQLTVQNLTFKNGNSKSETEYDGGGAIWVRGGRFKIVNSRFENNVCANTGPDVGGAAVRVFSQYQGLPVYVTNSVFGGASDKANVCSNGGGLSSIGVSYTVTNSWFSHNRAIGNGANPSQPGTPGGGSGGAIYNDGNNFDLKICGTTIENNAANEGGGAIFFVSNNRQGTLSITNSTLKRNPSNGFETAGYPGIFFLGKGQPSIANSVIQ
;
A
#
# COMPACT_ATOMS: atom_id res chain seq x y z
N MET A 1 5.64 82.65 29.93
CA MET A 1 6.98 82.16 29.54
C MET A 1 6.85 80.66 29.33
N LEU A 2 6.55 80.19 28.12
CA LEU A 2 7.48 79.74 27.07
C LEU A 2 8.45 78.62 27.49
N GLY A 3 8.34 77.48 26.79
CA GLY A 3 9.31 76.37 26.71
C GLY A 3 8.90 75.13 27.53
N LEU A 4 8.98 73.88 27.07
CA LEU A 4 9.47 73.29 25.81
C LEU A 4 8.92 71.84 25.71
N VAL A 5 8.90 71.31 24.50
CA VAL A 5 8.31 70.05 24.02
C VAL A 5 9.14 68.82 24.40
N ALA A 6 8.50 67.69 24.71
CA ALA A 6 9.02 66.34 24.40
C ALA A 6 7.85 65.35 24.24
N ASN A 7 7.49 65.06 22.99
CA ASN A 7 6.61 63.94 22.63
C ASN A 7 7.42 62.64 22.69
N ALA A 8 7.08 61.73 23.61
CA ALA A 8 7.50 60.34 23.55
C ALA A 8 6.44 59.54 22.78
N SER A 9 6.70 59.31 21.50
CA SER A 9 5.96 58.35 20.68
C SER A 9 6.32 56.92 21.12
N CYS A 10 5.39 56.25 21.79
CA CYS A 10 5.46 54.81 22.01
C CYS A 10 5.01 54.11 20.72
N ALA A 11 5.98 53.65 19.93
CA ALA A 11 5.70 52.82 18.77
C ALA A 11 5.30 51.42 19.25
N ILE A 12 4.02 51.09 19.15
CA ILE A 12 3.56 49.71 19.19
C ILE A 12 3.97 49.11 17.85
N ALA A 13 5.06 48.34 17.83
CA ALA A 13 5.37 47.49 16.68
C ALA A 13 4.23 46.47 16.55
N SER A 14 3.53 46.51 15.43
CA SER A 14 2.49 45.55 15.08
C SER A 14 3.15 44.23 14.67
N ASP A 15 3.22 43.27 15.58
CA ASP A 15 3.57 41.87 15.29
C ASP A 15 2.40 41.15 14.59
N ALA A 16 1.97 41.67 13.44
CA ALA A 16 1.04 40.98 12.54
C ALA A 16 1.78 40.01 11.59
N ASP A 17 3.10 40.15 11.44
CA ASP A 17 3.91 39.32 10.54
C ASP A 17 4.36 37.99 11.15
N SER A 18 4.29 37.80 12.48
CA SER A 18 4.74 36.53 13.12
C SER A 18 3.70 35.41 13.09
N ILE A 19 2.42 35.73 12.84
CA ILE A 19 1.34 34.75 12.75
C ILE A 19 1.22 34.18 11.32
N LEU A 20 1.58 34.96 10.30
CA LEU A 20 1.51 34.54 8.89
C LEU A 20 2.59 33.52 8.50
N ASP A 21 3.74 33.49 9.19
CA ASP A 21 4.78 32.48 8.98
C ASP A 21 4.46 31.12 9.63
N TYR A 22 3.50 31.07 10.55
CA TYR A 22 3.05 29.83 11.22
C TYR A 22 1.80 29.20 10.58
N ILE A 23 1.08 29.94 9.74
CA ILE A 23 -0.11 29.44 9.05
C ILE A 23 0.21 28.34 8.00
N PRO A 24 1.31 28.40 7.22
CA PRO A 24 1.61 27.35 6.23
C PRO A 24 1.97 26.00 6.85
N SER A 25 2.62 25.98 8.02
CA SER A 25 2.99 24.73 8.71
C SER A 25 1.78 24.10 9.42
N LEU A 26 0.89 24.93 9.96
CA LEU A 26 -0.37 24.49 10.56
C LEU A 26 -1.38 24.00 9.50
N LEU A 27 -1.42 24.63 8.32
CA LEU A 27 -2.23 24.18 7.17
C LEU A 27 -1.65 22.92 6.50
N ALA A 28 -0.32 22.76 6.45
CA ALA A 28 0.31 21.56 5.91
C ALA A 28 0.13 20.33 6.80
N SER A 29 -0.24 20.51 8.08
CA SER A 29 -0.64 19.46 9.02
C SER A 29 -2.14 19.39 9.25
N ILE A 30 -3.00 20.09 8.47
CA ILE A 30 -4.43 19.76 8.38
C ILE A 30 -4.51 18.41 7.67
N ASP A 31 -4.35 17.41 8.53
CA ASP A 31 -4.33 15.97 8.40
C ASP A 31 -4.36 15.40 6.97
N THR A 32 -3.22 14.91 6.52
CA THR A 32 -3.11 14.00 5.38
C THR A 32 -4.08 12.82 5.48
N LYS A 33 -4.46 12.41 6.72
CA LYS A 33 -5.54 11.45 7.00
C LYS A 33 -6.89 11.92 6.47
N VAL A 34 -7.29 13.15 6.78
CA VAL A 34 -8.53 13.78 6.32
C VAL A 34 -8.51 13.94 4.80
N THR A 35 -7.35 14.25 4.22
CA THR A 35 -7.19 14.42 2.76
C THR A 35 -7.27 13.11 1.98
N LEU A 36 -6.75 12.00 2.52
CA LEU A 36 -6.86 10.68 1.89
C LEU A 36 -8.26 10.09 2.06
N GLN A 37 -8.81 10.14 3.27
CA GLN A 37 -10.13 9.60 3.54
C GLN A 37 -11.23 10.34 2.76
N SER A 38 -11.08 11.66 2.57
CA SER A 38 -11.98 12.44 1.70
C SER A 38 -11.86 12.09 0.21
N ALA A 39 -10.72 11.54 -0.23
CA ALA A 39 -10.56 11.04 -1.59
C ALA A 39 -11.19 9.65 -1.81
N ILE A 40 -11.60 8.95 -0.75
CA ILE A 40 -12.23 7.64 -0.85
C ILE A 40 -13.74 7.83 -1.05
N PRO A 41 -14.31 7.28 -2.14
CA PRO A 41 -15.75 7.30 -2.32
C PRO A 41 -16.43 6.60 -1.14
N GLN A 42 -17.44 7.27 -0.57
CA GLN A 42 -18.11 6.81 0.65
C GLN A 42 -18.62 5.37 0.48
N PRO A 43 -18.14 4.42 1.31
CA PRO A 43 -18.59 3.05 1.27
C PRO A 43 -20.00 2.93 1.86
N ASN A 44 -20.77 1.95 1.41
CA ASN A 44 -22.07 1.65 2.00
C ASN A 44 -21.91 1.30 3.49
N GLY A 45 -22.78 1.79 4.38
CA GLY A 45 -22.64 1.55 5.82
C GLY A 45 -21.51 2.35 6.51
N GLY A 46 -20.74 3.15 5.77
CA GLY A 46 -19.74 4.07 6.30
C GLY A 46 -18.38 3.46 6.63
N PHE A 47 -17.44 4.29 7.07
CA PHE A 47 -16.10 3.85 7.47
C PHE A 47 -16.12 3.04 8.77
N CYS A 48 -15.20 2.10 8.90
CA CYS A 48 -15.04 1.26 10.08
C CYS A 48 -13.95 1.78 11.04
N SER A 49 -13.99 1.32 12.29
CA SER A 49 -12.87 1.50 13.21
C SER A 49 -11.62 0.76 12.70
N ILE A 50 -10.45 1.37 12.90
CA ILE A 50 -9.18 0.76 12.55
C ILE A 50 -8.86 -0.30 13.61
N PRO A 51 -8.53 -1.55 13.22
CA PRO A 51 -8.15 -2.59 14.16
C PRO A 51 -6.86 -2.24 14.90
N SER A 52 -6.71 -2.76 16.13
CA SER A 52 -5.48 -2.58 16.91
C SER A 52 -4.25 -3.05 16.12
N GLY A 53 -3.20 -2.23 16.11
CA GLY A 53 -1.97 -2.46 15.33
C GLY A 53 -2.05 -2.06 13.85
N GLY A 54 -3.26 -1.81 13.31
CA GLY A 54 -3.48 -1.40 11.93
C GLY A 54 -3.37 0.12 11.67
N GLY A 55 -3.14 0.92 12.72
CA GLY A 55 -2.93 2.37 12.62
C GLY A 55 -1.49 2.76 12.30
N GLU A 56 -1.23 4.06 12.17
CA GLU A 56 0.12 4.62 11.98
C GLU A 56 1.06 4.29 13.14
N GLU A 57 2.35 4.24 12.83
CA GLU A 57 3.40 4.27 13.84
C GLU A 57 3.72 5.72 14.24
N ASN A 58 4.16 5.90 15.49
CA ASN A 58 4.67 7.19 15.95
C ASN A 58 6.04 7.46 15.33
N THR A 59 6.17 8.59 14.63
CA THR A 59 7.39 9.02 13.95
C THR A 59 7.98 10.33 14.47
N SER A 60 7.55 10.78 15.67
CA SER A 60 8.01 12.05 16.27
C SER A 60 9.49 12.06 16.64
N GLN A 61 10.13 10.89 16.75
CA GLN A 61 11.55 10.72 17.02
C GLN A 61 12.17 9.79 15.96
N PRO A 62 12.52 10.32 14.77
CA PRO A 62 13.09 9.52 13.71
C PRO A 62 14.53 9.14 14.00
N ASP A 63 14.91 7.90 13.69
CA ASP A 63 16.30 7.45 13.66
C ASP A 63 17.04 8.07 12.45
N HIS A 64 16.32 8.23 11.34
CA HIS A 64 16.85 8.73 10.09
C HIS A 64 15.92 9.77 9.45
N VAL A 65 16.50 10.87 8.98
CA VAL A 65 15.81 11.91 8.22
C VAL A 65 16.44 12.01 6.84
N ILE A 66 15.66 11.76 5.79
CA ILE A 66 16.09 11.88 4.40
C ILE A 66 15.89 13.34 3.97
N GLY A 67 16.98 13.99 3.55
CA GLY A 67 16.97 15.38 3.08
C GLY A 67 17.27 16.40 4.17
N ASN A 68 17.43 17.66 3.76
CA ASN A 68 17.87 18.79 4.60
C ASN A 68 16.93 20.01 4.55
N GLY A 69 15.71 19.84 4.04
CA GLY A 69 14.74 20.91 3.86
C GLY A 69 14.53 21.34 2.41
N THR A 70 15.22 20.70 1.45
CA THR A 70 15.08 21.01 0.02
C THR A 70 14.68 19.78 -0.78
N ALA A 71 13.90 19.96 -1.85
CA ALA A 71 13.47 18.84 -2.68
C ALA A 71 14.66 18.08 -3.29
N ALA A 72 15.70 18.82 -3.72
CA ALA A 72 16.91 18.25 -4.32
C ALA A 72 17.72 17.37 -3.36
N SER A 73 17.61 17.59 -2.03
CA SER A 73 18.32 16.79 -1.04
C SER A 73 17.71 15.40 -0.81
N CYS A 74 16.46 15.20 -1.22
CA CYS A 74 15.78 13.92 -1.11
C CYS A 74 16.04 13.05 -2.33
N THR A 75 17.12 12.26 -2.26
CA THR A 75 17.59 11.46 -3.38
C THR A 75 17.24 9.98 -3.23
N SER A 76 17.20 9.25 -4.35
CA SER A 76 17.07 7.80 -4.32
C SER A 76 18.15 7.11 -3.49
N ALA A 77 19.40 7.60 -3.53
CA ALA A 77 20.50 7.02 -2.77
C ALA A 77 20.28 7.16 -1.26
N ALA A 78 19.75 8.31 -0.80
CA ALA A 78 19.41 8.53 0.59
C ALA A 78 18.27 7.59 1.05
N VAL A 79 17.24 7.39 0.22
CA VAL A 79 16.16 6.42 0.51
C VAL A 79 16.71 5.01 0.65
N VAL A 80 17.50 4.55 -0.32
CA VAL A 80 18.10 3.21 -0.30
C VAL A 80 18.99 3.01 0.92
N SER A 81 19.81 4.00 1.26
CA SER A 81 20.70 3.95 2.42
C SER A 81 19.94 3.91 3.74
N ALA A 82 18.90 4.73 3.90
CA ALA A 82 18.10 4.76 5.12
C ALA A 82 17.31 3.46 5.31
N VAL A 83 16.65 2.95 4.26
CA VAL A 83 15.91 1.67 4.33
C VAL A 83 16.81 0.51 4.72
N ALA A 84 18.05 0.47 4.20
CA ALA A 84 19.01 -0.56 4.55
C ALA A 84 19.50 -0.47 6.01
N LYS A 85 19.36 0.68 6.67
CA LYS A 85 19.70 0.87 8.09
C LYS A 85 18.54 0.56 9.05
N GLY A 86 17.32 0.43 8.54
CA GLY A 86 16.13 0.20 9.37
C GLY A 86 15.74 1.40 10.23
N GLY A 87 15.01 1.15 11.32
CA GLY A 87 14.52 2.19 12.22
C GLY A 87 13.36 3.01 11.67
N VAL A 88 13.06 4.13 12.33
CA VAL A 88 12.07 5.11 11.93
C VAL A 88 12.69 6.12 10.97
N ILE A 89 12.19 6.14 9.75
CA ILE A 89 12.70 6.92 8.62
C ILE A 89 11.65 7.94 8.19
N THR A 90 12.01 9.22 8.23
CA THR A 90 11.16 10.34 7.81
C THR A 90 11.85 11.17 6.72
N PHE A 91 11.14 12.14 6.15
CA PHE A 91 11.61 12.97 5.05
C PHE A 91 11.54 14.46 5.39
N ASN A 92 12.64 15.17 5.12
CA ASN A 92 12.73 16.62 5.16
C ASN A 92 13.07 17.15 3.75
N CYS A 93 12.09 17.09 2.84
CA CYS A 93 12.24 17.48 1.43
C CYS A 93 11.75 18.90 1.12
N GLY A 94 11.47 19.69 2.16
CA GLY A 94 10.84 21.00 2.03
C GLY A 94 9.31 20.95 2.10
N ALA A 95 8.68 22.11 1.91
CA ALA A 95 7.26 22.29 2.22
C ALA A 95 6.30 21.66 1.19
N ARG A 96 6.72 21.57 -0.08
CA ARG A 96 5.91 21.09 -1.21
C ARG A 96 6.06 19.58 -1.41
N PRO A 97 5.05 18.91 -2.00
CA PRO A 97 5.19 17.52 -2.41
C PRO A 97 6.39 17.32 -3.35
N VAL A 98 7.08 16.18 -3.18
CA VAL A 98 8.25 15.80 -3.96
C VAL A 98 8.07 14.41 -4.55
N GLU A 99 8.59 14.22 -5.76
CA GLU A 99 8.75 12.90 -6.36
C GLU A 99 10.22 12.52 -6.41
N ILE A 100 10.54 11.35 -5.85
CA ILE A 100 11.87 10.76 -5.85
C ILE A 100 11.83 9.58 -6.81
N VAL A 101 12.43 9.75 -7.99
CA VAL A 101 12.61 8.65 -8.95
C VAL A 101 13.74 7.75 -8.45
N MET A 102 13.37 6.54 -8.07
CA MET A 102 14.28 5.53 -7.54
C MET A 102 15.21 5.03 -8.64
N GLN A 103 16.52 5.12 -8.42
CA GLN A 103 17.55 4.58 -9.33
C GLN A 103 17.96 3.16 -8.95
N LYS A 104 17.66 2.74 -7.72
CA LYS A 104 17.87 1.40 -7.19
C LYS A 104 16.70 1.03 -6.27
N THR A 105 16.32 -0.25 -6.28
CA THR A 105 15.33 -0.80 -5.34
C THR A 105 15.84 -0.62 -3.91
N ALA A 106 15.02 -0.04 -3.03
CA ALA A 106 15.33 0.01 -1.61
C ALA A 106 15.06 -1.39 -1.01
N LYS A 107 16.07 -1.99 -0.40
CA LYS A 107 15.97 -3.32 0.21
C LYS A 107 16.15 -3.22 1.71
N VAL A 108 15.23 -3.82 2.46
CA VAL A 108 15.35 -3.99 3.90
C VAL A 108 16.42 -5.04 4.19
N VAL A 109 17.36 -4.71 5.09
CA VAL A 109 18.31 -5.68 5.64
C VAL A 109 17.69 -6.27 6.90
N ASN A 110 17.60 -7.59 6.98
CA ASN A 110 16.70 -8.26 7.94
C ASN A 110 17.14 -8.11 9.40
N ASN A 111 18.41 -7.81 9.66
CA ASN A 111 18.99 -7.65 11.00
C ASN A 111 19.05 -6.20 11.50
N THR A 112 18.36 -5.27 10.84
CA THR A 112 18.34 -3.83 11.22
C THR A 112 17.01 -3.41 11.88
N GLY A 113 16.23 -4.38 12.33
CA GLY A 113 14.94 -4.20 13.01
C GLY A 113 15.04 -4.20 14.55
N PRO A 114 13.91 -4.37 15.26
CA PRO A 114 12.68 -4.99 14.74
C PRO A 114 11.77 -4.06 13.95
N LYS A 115 11.64 -2.78 14.31
CA LYS A 115 10.74 -1.83 13.64
C LYS A 115 11.44 -1.08 12.51
N ILE A 116 10.80 -1.05 11.34
CA ILE A 116 11.24 -0.29 10.18
C ILE A 116 10.04 0.50 9.66
N VAL A 117 10.05 1.82 9.83
CA VAL A 117 8.94 2.69 9.46
C VAL A 117 9.42 3.66 8.39
N LEU A 118 8.76 3.68 7.24
CA LEU A 118 8.99 4.69 6.21
C LEU A 118 7.78 5.60 6.17
N ASP A 119 7.94 6.84 6.62
CA ASP A 119 6.86 7.83 6.72
C ASP A 119 7.12 9.03 5.82
N GLY A 120 6.34 9.14 4.74
CA GLY A 120 6.46 10.21 3.75
C GLY A 120 5.82 11.53 4.15
N GLY A 121 5.16 11.61 5.32
CA GLY A 121 4.44 12.81 5.77
C GLY A 121 3.36 13.30 4.80
N GLY A 122 2.93 12.45 3.87
CA GLY A 122 1.92 12.73 2.84
C GLY A 122 2.41 13.61 1.70
N LYS A 123 3.72 13.89 1.64
CA LYS A 123 4.33 14.76 0.63
C LYS A 123 5.25 14.00 -0.33
N VAL A 124 5.64 12.79 0.02
CA VAL A 124 6.64 12.04 -0.73
C VAL A 124 6.00 11.02 -1.66
N THR A 125 6.38 11.10 -2.92
CA THR A 125 6.16 10.05 -3.91
C THR A 125 7.47 9.33 -4.20
N LEU A 126 7.48 8.02 -4.05
CA LEU A 126 8.57 7.16 -4.50
C LEU A 126 8.17 6.56 -5.85
N SER A 127 8.93 6.85 -6.90
CA SER A 127 8.64 6.34 -8.24
C SER A 127 9.66 5.30 -8.70
N GLY A 128 9.19 4.16 -9.21
CA GLY A 128 10.05 3.18 -9.89
C GLY A 128 10.52 3.61 -11.28
N GLY A 129 10.04 4.76 -11.79
CA GLY A 129 10.38 5.28 -13.12
C GLY A 129 9.94 4.37 -14.27
N GLY A 130 8.99 3.46 -14.03
CA GLY A 130 8.56 2.45 -15.00
C GLY A 130 9.60 1.35 -15.25
N ALA A 131 10.69 1.31 -14.49
CA ALA A 131 11.84 0.47 -14.77
C ALA A 131 12.16 -0.56 -13.68
N ARG A 132 11.72 -0.34 -12.44
CA ARG A 132 12.09 -1.20 -11.31
C ARG A 132 11.06 -1.24 -10.19
N ARG A 133 11.17 -2.28 -9.36
CA ARG A 133 10.52 -2.36 -8.05
C ARG A 133 11.06 -1.29 -7.10
N ILE A 134 10.20 -0.75 -6.25
CA ILE A 134 10.56 0.38 -5.36
C ILE A 134 11.11 -0.12 -4.03
N LEU A 135 10.40 -1.03 -3.37
CA LEU A 135 10.73 -1.53 -2.04
C LEU A 135 10.67 -3.06 -1.99
N TYR A 136 11.61 -3.66 -1.27
CA TYR A 136 11.74 -5.10 -1.14
C TYR A 136 12.12 -5.50 0.29
N MET A 137 11.43 -6.50 0.81
CA MET A 137 11.74 -7.13 2.09
C MET A 137 11.60 -8.64 1.95
N ASN A 138 12.66 -9.38 2.23
CA ASN A 138 12.64 -10.84 2.16
C ASN A 138 13.56 -11.43 3.21
N THR A 139 12.95 -12.01 4.24
CA THR A 139 13.69 -12.70 5.30
C THR A 139 14.42 -13.95 4.83
N CYS A 140 13.99 -14.52 3.70
CA CYS A 140 14.58 -15.71 3.10
C CYS A 140 15.65 -15.40 2.05
N ASP A 141 15.92 -14.14 1.77
CA ASP A 141 16.99 -13.72 0.88
C ASP A 141 18.31 -13.64 1.66
N PRO A 142 19.30 -14.51 1.37
CA PRO A 142 20.58 -14.51 2.08
C PRO A 142 21.37 -13.20 1.89
N ASP A 143 21.17 -12.47 0.78
CA ASP A 143 21.81 -11.17 0.56
C ASP A 143 21.26 -10.10 1.50
N GLN A 144 20.07 -10.31 2.06
CA GLN A 144 19.47 -9.45 3.08
C GLN A 144 19.75 -9.94 4.51
N VAL A 145 20.64 -10.92 4.68
CA VAL A 145 21.02 -11.58 5.93
C VAL A 145 19.90 -12.45 6.50
N TRP A 146 20.19 -13.73 6.76
CA TRP A 146 19.30 -14.58 7.55
C TRP A 146 19.49 -14.30 9.04
N THR A 147 18.39 -14.05 9.75
CA THR A 147 18.41 -13.84 11.21
C THR A 147 18.04 -15.09 11.99
N THR A 148 17.42 -16.08 11.33
CA THR A 148 17.01 -17.36 11.93
C THR A 148 17.18 -18.51 10.92
N SER A 149 17.14 -19.76 11.39
CA SER A 149 17.08 -20.95 10.52
C SER A 149 15.71 -21.16 9.86
N HIS A 150 14.70 -20.38 10.23
CA HIS A 150 13.33 -20.52 9.75
C HIS A 150 12.81 -19.18 9.21
N CYS A 151 13.44 -18.72 8.13
CA CYS A 151 13.23 -17.40 7.55
C CYS A 151 11.76 -17.08 7.24
N GLN A 152 10.93 -18.07 6.90
CA GLN A 152 9.52 -17.82 6.53
C GLN A 152 8.65 -17.40 7.73
N ASN A 153 9.09 -17.62 8.97
CA ASN A 153 8.27 -17.33 10.14
C ASN A 153 9.12 -16.78 11.29
N GLN A 154 9.44 -15.50 11.18
CA GLN A 154 10.20 -14.72 12.17
C GLN A 154 9.48 -13.40 12.45
N ASP A 155 9.61 -12.89 13.67
CA ASP A 155 8.86 -11.73 14.18
C ASP A 155 9.39 -10.37 13.68
N HIS A 156 10.57 -10.36 13.06
CA HIS A 156 11.22 -9.18 12.47
C HIS A 156 11.81 -9.53 11.08
N PRO A 157 12.04 -8.54 10.20
CA PRO A 157 11.72 -7.11 10.33
C PRO A 157 10.20 -6.84 10.31
N GLN A 158 9.81 -5.72 10.90
CA GLN A 158 8.43 -5.22 10.93
C GLN A 158 8.35 -3.93 10.11
N LEU A 159 7.99 -4.06 8.85
CA LEU A 159 7.94 -2.95 7.90
C LEU A 159 6.58 -2.25 7.93
N THR A 160 6.60 -0.94 8.14
CA THR A 160 5.45 -0.05 7.96
C THR A 160 5.77 0.95 6.86
N VAL A 161 4.89 1.05 5.86
CA VAL A 161 4.89 2.20 4.93
C VAL A 161 3.69 3.07 5.26
N GLN A 162 3.92 4.36 5.51
CA GLN A 162 2.85 5.29 5.85
C GLN A 162 2.99 6.64 5.15
N ASN A 163 1.85 7.25 4.83
CA ASN A 163 1.78 8.60 4.26
C ASN A 163 2.66 8.77 3.00
N LEU A 164 2.66 7.76 2.13
CA LEU A 164 3.49 7.69 0.93
C LEU A 164 2.65 7.46 -0.33
N THR A 165 3.15 7.95 -1.46
CA THR A 165 2.68 7.49 -2.78
C THR A 165 3.76 6.64 -3.43
N PHE A 166 3.40 5.44 -3.90
CA PHE A 166 4.24 4.56 -4.69
C PHE A 166 3.70 4.56 -6.12
N LYS A 167 4.53 4.94 -7.11
CA LYS A 167 4.06 4.95 -8.50
C LYS A 167 5.07 4.46 -9.53
N ASN A 168 4.56 4.00 -10.67
CA ASN A 168 5.38 3.54 -11.78
C ASN A 168 6.42 2.48 -11.36
N GLY A 169 6.09 1.66 -10.36
CA GLY A 169 6.86 0.48 -10.00
C GLY A 169 6.73 -0.58 -11.09
N ASN A 170 7.82 -1.26 -11.44
CA ASN A 170 7.83 -2.27 -12.48
C ASN A 170 8.71 -3.46 -12.09
N SER A 171 8.11 -4.64 -11.94
CA SER A 171 8.82 -5.90 -11.67
C SER A 171 8.85 -6.88 -12.85
N LYS A 172 8.55 -6.44 -14.08
CA LYS A 172 8.54 -7.32 -15.26
C LYS A 172 9.88 -8.00 -15.56
N SER A 173 10.99 -7.40 -15.13
CA SER A 173 12.34 -7.95 -15.30
C SER A 173 12.79 -8.84 -14.13
N GLU A 174 11.98 -8.97 -13.07
CA GLU A 174 12.29 -9.82 -11.92
C GLU A 174 11.96 -11.28 -12.26
N THR A 175 12.94 -12.18 -12.10
CA THR A 175 12.79 -13.60 -12.49
C THR A 175 12.72 -14.56 -11.31
N GLU A 176 13.25 -14.16 -10.14
CA GLU A 176 13.28 -15.00 -8.94
C GLU A 176 12.14 -14.65 -7.97
N TYR A 177 11.94 -13.35 -7.73
CA TYR A 177 10.92 -12.83 -6.82
C TYR A 177 9.97 -11.93 -7.59
N ASP A 178 9.17 -12.55 -8.46
CA ASP A 178 8.23 -11.87 -9.36
C ASP A 178 7.06 -11.19 -8.63
N GLY A 179 6.28 -10.40 -9.38
CA GLY A 179 5.15 -9.64 -8.85
C GLY A 179 5.58 -8.45 -7.98
N GLY A 180 4.65 -7.80 -7.30
CA GLY A 180 4.96 -6.69 -6.39
C GLY A 180 5.66 -5.51 -7.07
N GLY A 181 5.10 -4.99 -8.16
CA GLY A 181 5.71 -3.94 -8.97
C GLY A 181 6.16 -2.72 -8.18
N ALA A 182 5.41 -2.29 -7.15
CA ALA A 182 5.92 -1.33 -6.17
C ALA A 182 6.64 -2.01 -5.00
N ILE A 183 5.96 -2.93 -4.31
CA ILE A 183 6.47 -3.54 -3.07
C ILE A 183 6.35 -5.06 -3.13
N TRP A 184 7.43 -5.74 -2.76
CA TRP A 184 7.45 -7.19 -2.56
C TRP A 184 7.90 -7.53 -1.14
N VAL A 185 7.15 -8.41 -0.48
CA VAL A 185 7.37 -8.77 0.93
C VAL A 185 7.32 -10.29 1.14
N ARG A 186 8.29 -10.82 1.91
CA ARG A 186 8.24 -12.16 2.52
C ARG A 186 8.86 -12.16 3.91
N GLY A 187 8.19 -12.83 4.84
CA GLY A 187 8.61 -12.95 6.24
C GLY A 187 8.28 -11.72 7.07
N GLY A 188 8.66 -11.77 8.35
CA GLY A 188 8.48 -10.65 9.26
C GLY A 188 7.02 -10.24 9.42
N ARG A 189 6.81 -8.93 9.54
CA ARG A 189 5.49 -8.27 9.54
C ARG A 189 5.48 -7.12 8.55
N PHE A 190 4.33 -6.90 7.92
CA PHE A 190 4.12 -5.77 7.04
C PHE A 190 2.76 -5.09 7.27
N LYS A 191 2.73 -3.76 7.19
CA LYS A 191 1.48 -2.98 7.12
C LYS A 191 1.61 -1.74 6.25
N ILE A 192 0.47 -1.32 5.71
CA ILE A 192 0.29 -0.15 4.84
C ILE A 192 -0.73 0.77 5.50
N VAL A 193 -0.37 2.04 5.66
CA VAL A 193 -1.26 3.05 6.26
C VAL A 193 -1.24 4.31 5.40
N ASN A 194 -2.39 4.93 5.14
CA ASN A 194 -2.46 6.26 4.51
C ASN A 194 -1.63 6.38 3.23
N SER A 195 -1.62 5.36 2.37
CA SER A 195 -0.71 5.31 1.22
C SER A 195 -1.43 5.11 -0.11
N ARG A 196 -0.80 5.55 -1.20
CA ARG A 196 -1.32 5.44 -2.56
C ARG A 196 -0.43 4.57 -3.42
N PHE A 197 -1.03 3.78 -4.32
CA PHE A 197 -0.33 2.94 -5.28
C PHE A 197 -0.90 3.16 -6.68
N GLU A 198 -0.11 3.76 -7.56
CA GLU A 198 -0.57 4.23 -8.87
C GLU A 198 0.34 3.73 -10.00
N ASN A 199 -0.22 3.26 -11.11
CA ASN A 199 0.53 2.88 -12.33
C ASN A 199 1.65 1.87 -12.11
N ASN A 200 1.50 0.97 -11.13
CA ASN A 200 2.47 -0.09 -10.93
C ASN A 200 2.16 -1.28 -11.83
N VAL A 201 3.19 -1.99 -12.26
CA VAL A 201 3.07 -3.13 -13.16
C VAL A 201 3.92 -4.32 -12.73
N CYS A 202 3.44 -5.52 -13.03
CA CYS A 202 4.21 -6.75 -12.92
C CYS A 202 4.20 -7.51 -14.27
N ALA A 203 4.73 -8.73 -14.31
CA ALA A 203 4.58 -9.65 -15.44
C ALA A 203 3.13 -9.67 -15.99
N ASN A 204 2.99 -9.75 -17.31
CA ASN A 204 1.68 -9.71 -17.97
C ASN A 204 0.89 -11.03 -17.81
N THR A 205 1.58 -12.14 -17.59
CA THR A 205 1.02 -13.49 -17.54
C THR A 205 1.72 -14.33 -16.47
N GLY A 206 1.14 -15.47 -16.12
CA GLY A 206 1.68 -16.42 -15.14
C GLY A 206 0.67 -16.71 -14.03
N PRO A 207 0.45 -17.99 -13.65
CA PRO A 207 -0.64 -18.42 -12.78
C PRO A 207 -0.59 -17.81 -11.38
N ASP A 208 0.56 -17.87 -10.70
CA ASP A 208 0.72 -17.34 -9.35
C ASP A 208 1.39 -15.98 -9.30
N VAL A 209 1.55 -15.30 -10.43
CA VAL A 209 2.25 -14.00 -10.49
C VAL A 209 1.25 -12.88 -10.29
N GLY A 210 1.47 -12.02 -9.29
CA GLY A 210 0.45 -11.06 -8.88
C GLY A 210 0.94 -9.79 -8.20
N GLY A 211 0.02 -8.86 -7.95
CA GLY A 211 0.26 -7.70 -7.10
C GLY A 211 1.06 -6.65 -7.83
N ALA A 212 0.47 -5.96 -8.81
CA ALA A 212 1.19 -4.87 -9.47
C ALA A 212 1.61 -3.80 -8.45
N ALA A 213 0.75 -3.46 -7.51
CA ALA A 213 1.16 -2.64 -6.37
C ALA A 213 1.96 -3.47 -5.36
N VAL A 214 1.35 -4.47 -4.74
CA VAL A 214 1.97 -5.17 -3.60
C VAL A 214 1.77 -6.66 -3.68
N ARG A 215 2.84 -7.41 -3.41
CA ARG A 215 2.83 -8.86 -3.27
C ARG A 215 3.43 -9.30 -1.95
N VAL A 216 2.73 -10.17 -1.23
CA VAL A 216 3.13 -10.61 0.12
C VAL A 216 3.08 -12.12 0.28
N PHE A 217 4.11 -12.64 0.95
CA PHE A 217 4.24 -14.02 1.38
C PHE A 217 4.56 -14.07 2.88
N SER A 218 4.28 -15.21 3.50
CA SER A 218 4.84 -15.65 4.79
C SER A 218 4.86 -14.55 5.86
N GLN A 219 3.79 -14.43 6.64
CA GLN A 219 3.72 -13.46 7.74
C GLN A 219 3.90 -14.16 9.08
N TYR A 220 4.63 -13.53 10.01
CA TYR A 220 4.89 -14.13 11.31
C TYR A 220 3.59 -14.61 11.97
N GLN A 221 3.58 -15.88 12.39
CA GLN A 221 2.44 -16.60 12.98
C GLN A 221 1.16 -16.59 12.13
N GLY A 222 1.25 -16.36 10.82
CA GLY A 222 0.09 -16.25 9.94
C GLY A 222 -0.79 -15.02 10.21
N LEU A 223 -0.28 -14.04 10.97
CA LEU A 223 -1.02 -12.82 11.30
C LEU A 223 -1.30 -11.99 10.02
N PRO A 224 -2.43 -11.27 9.95
CA PRO A 224 -2.83 -10.57 8.74
C PRO A 224 -1.94 -9.37 8.45
N VAL A 225 -1.73 -9.03 7.17
CA VAL A 225 -1.25 -7.70 6.78
C VAL A 225 -2.39 -6.71 6.95
N TYR A 226 -2.10 -5.59 7.62
CA TYR A 226 -3.05 -4.48 7.73
C TYR A 226 -2.88 -3.51 6.57
N VAL A 227 -4.00 -3.17 5.92
CA VAL A 227 -4.07 -2.14 4.87
C VAL A 227 -5.15 -1.14 5.28
N THR A 228 -4.72 0.05 5.69
CA THR A 228 -5.60 1.04 6.30
C THR A 228 -5.58 2.34 5.52
N ASN A 229 -6.76 2.88 5.23
CA ASN A 229 -6.93 4.21 4.64
C ASN A 229 -6.05 4.44 3.40
N SER A 230 -6.01 3.46 2.49
CA SER A 230 -5.07 3.43 1.38
C SER A 230 -5.80 3.32 0.03
N VAL A 231 -5.16 3.83 -1.03
CA VAL A 231 -5.73 3.87 -2.38
C VAL A 231 -4.87 3.07 -3.35
N PHE A 232 -5.49 2.18 -4.10
CA PHE A 232 -4.88 1.38 -5.15
C PHE A 232 -5.55 1.74 -6.48
N GLY A 233 -4.83 2.51 -7.30
CA GLY A 233 -5.35 3.15 -8.50
C GLY A 233 -6.11 4.43 -8.16
N GLY A 234 -7.42 4.45 -8.42
CA GLY A 234 -8.30 5.62 -8.16
C GLY A 234 -8.74 6.37 -9.41
N ALA A 235 -8.11 6.11 -10.56
CA ALA A 235 -8.52 6.59 -11.87
C ALA A 235 -7.97 5.66 -12.95
N SER A 236 -8.53 5.73 -14.16
CA SER A 236 -8.12 4.87 -15.28
C SER A 236 -6.66 5.07 -15.70
N ASP A 237 -6.14 6.29 -15.60
CA ASP A 237 -4.74 6.66 -15.87
C ASP A 237 -3.80 6.36 -14.69
N LYS A 238 -4.32 5.78 -13.60
CA LYS A 238 -3.59 5.37 -12.40
C LYS A 238 -3.62 3.85 -12.16
N ALA A 239 -4.18 3.10 -13.11
CA ALA A 239 -4.42 1.67 -13.01
C ALA A 239 -3.14 0.88 -12.67
N ASN A 240 -3.21 0.02 -11.64
CA ASN A 240 -2.19 -1.00 -11.43
C ASN A 240 -2.53 -2.25 -12.26
N VAL A 241 -1.55 -2.81 -12.98
CA VAL A 241 -1.78 -3.84 -13.99
C VAL A 241 -0.78 -4.99 -13.89
N CYS A 242 -1.27 -6.21 -13.74
CA CYS A 242 -0.45 -7.41 -13.51
C CYS A 242 -1.13 -8.66 -14.06
N SER A 243 -0.42 -9.79 -14.12
CA SER A 243 -1.00 -11.08 -14.51
C SER A 243 -2.24 -11.40 -13.67
N ASN A 244 -2.09 -11.33 -12.34
CA ASN A 244 -3.17 -11.39 -11.36
C ASN A 244 -3.05 -10.21 -10.39
N GLY A 245 -4.09 -9.89 -9.62
CA GLY A 245 -3.95 -8.95 -8.50
C GLY A 245 -3.40 -7.58 -8.92
N GLY A 246 -4.17 -6.76 -9.64
CA GLY A 246 -3.66 -5.43 -10.03
C GLY A 246 -3.26 -4.60 -8.80
N GLY A 247 -4.10 -4.58 -7.76
CA GLY A 247 -3.78 -3.98 -6.47
C GLY A 247 -2.91 -4.89 -5.62
N LEU A 248 -3.55 -5.79 -4.86
CA LEU A 248 -2.89 -6.67 -3.90
C LEU A 248 -2.81 -8.12 -4.41
N SER A 249 -1.73 -8.79 -4.03
CA SER A 249 -1.54 -10.23 -4.19
C SER A 249 -0.99 -10.85 -2.91
N SER A 250 -1.41 -12.07 -2.60
CA SER A 250 -0.66 -12.93 -1.69
C SER A 250 -0.77 -14.41 -2.00
N ILE A 251 0.20 -15.18 -1.49
CA ILE A 251 0.12 -16.62 -1.32
C ILE A 251 0.22 -16.96 0.17
N GLY A 252 -0.85 -17.53 0.74
CA GLY A 252 -0.93 -18.00 2.12
C GLY A 252 -0.90 -16.89 3.17
N VAL A 253 -1.30 -15.66 2.82
CA VAL A 253 -1.29 -14.51 3.74
C VAL A 253 -2.68 -13.88 3.83
N SER A 254 -3.14 -13.72 5.07
CA SER A 254 -4.37 -13.02 5.40
C SER A 254 -4.22 -11.51 5.23
N TYR A 255 -5.30 -10.84 4.82
CA TYR A 255 -5.37 -9.37 4.79
C TYR A 255 -6.53 -8.88 5.65
N THR A 256 -6.30 -7.76 6.35
CA THR A 256 -7.35 -6.92 6.91
C THR A 256 -7.28 -5.56 6.25
N VAL A 257 -8.22 -5.31 5.34
CA VAL A 257 -8.35 -4.09 4.56
C VAL A 257 -9.43 -3.23 5.18
N THR A 258 -9.08 -2.01 5.58
CA THR A 258 -9.98 -1.10 6.29
C THR A 258 -9.94 0.28 5.67
N ASN A 259 -11.11 0.87 5.45
CA ASN A 259 -11.27 2.25 4.98
C ASN A 259 -10.51 2.56 3.69
N SER A 260 -10.42 1.62 2.75
CA SER A 260 -9.53 1.75 1.58
C SER A 260 -10.30 1.88 0.26
N TRP A 261 -9.59 2.21 -0.81
CA TRP A 261 -10.18 2.31 -2.15
C TRP A 261 -9.36 1.56 -3.19
N PHE A 262 -10.01 0.67 -3.93
CA PHE A 262 -9.43 -0.04 -5.06
C PHE A 262 -10.19 0.32 -6.31
N SER A 263 -9.54 1.01 -7.25
CA SER A 263 -10.21 1.35 -8.50
C SER A 263 -9.34 1.31 -9.73
N HIS A 264 -9.92 0.81 -10.82
CA HIS A 264 -9.28 0.67 -12.14
C HIS A 264 -8.09 -0.28 -12.18
N ASN A 265 -7.90 -1.13 -11.17
CA ASN A 265 -6.87 -2.16 -11.20
C ASN A 265 -7.26 -3.29 -12.17
N ARG A 266 -6.28 -3.90 -12.82
CA ARG A 266 -6.51 -4.91 -13.87
C ARG A 266 -5.64 -6.15 -13.71
N ALA A 267 -6.28 -7.31 -13.76
CA ALA A 267 -5.64 -8.61 -13.98
C ALA A 267 -5.74 -8.97 -15.47
N ILE A 268 -4.60 -9.01 -16.15
CA ILE A 268 -4.51 -9.12 -17.62
C ILE A 268 -3.95 -10.46 -18.13
N GLY A 269 -3.57 -11.37 -17.22
CA GLY A 269 -3.21 -12.74 -17.61
C GLY A 269 -4.38 -13.48 -18.26
N ASN A 270 -4.11 -14.69 -18.73
CA ASN A 270 -5.13 -15.56 -19.33
C ASN A 270 -4.74 -17.02 -19.12
N GLY A 271 -5.73 -17.85 -18.81
CA GLY A 271 -5.51 -19.26 -18.50
C GLY A 271 -5.76 -19.67 -17.05
N ALA A 272 -6.10 -18.71 -16.17
CA ALA A 272 -6.38 -18.94 -14.76
C ALA A 272 -5.19 -19.54 -13.97
N ASN A 273 -5.48 -20.02 -12.75
CA ASN A 273 -4.55 -20.71 -11.87
C ASN A 273 -5.21 -21.98 -11.28
N PRO A 274 -4.66 -23.19 -11.51
CA PRO A 274 -3.52 -23.49 -12.38
C PRO A 274 -3.78 -23.14 -13.85
N SER A 275 -2.72 -22.94 -14.64
CA SER A 275 -2.84 -22.57 -16.04
C SER A 275 -3.53 -23.67 -16.85
N GLN A 276 -4.57 -23.30 -17.62
CA GLN A 276 -5.22 -24.17 -18.59
C GLN A 276 -4.24 -24.61 -19.70
N PRO A 277 -4.43 -25.79 -20.30
CA PRO A 277 -3.59 -26.26 -21.40
C PRO A 277 -3.47 -25.22 -22.53
N GLY A 278 -2.23 -24.92 -22.95
CA GLY A 278 -1.96 -23.98 -24.04
C GLY A 278 -2.02 -22.50 -23.67
N THR A 279 -2.20 -22.16 -22.38
CA THR A 279 -2.24 -20.77 -21.90
C THR A 279 -1.07 -20.45 -20.98
N PRO A 280 -0.64 -19.18 -20.90
CA PRO A 280 0.47 -18.78 -20.01
C PRO A 280 0.05 -18.64 -18.54
N GLY A 281 -1.25 -18.70 -18.22
CA GLY A 281 -1.81 -18.58 -16.88
C GLY A 281 -2.05 -17.15 -16.41
N GLY A 282 -2.81 -17.05 -15.32
CA GLY A 282 -3.19 -15.82 -14.65
C GLY A 282 -4.51 -15.23 -15.16
N GLY A 283 -4.75 -13.94 -14.87
CA GLY A 283 -5.95 -13.20 -15.27
C GLY A 283 -6.98 -13.00 -14.16
N SER A 284 -6.65 -13.35 -12.93
CA SER A 284 -7.58 -13.34 -11.79
C SER A 284 -7.34 -12.21 -10.80
N GLY A 285 -8.40 -11.75 -10.14
CA GLY A 285 -8.31 -10.80 -9.01
C GLY A 285 -7.94 -9.39 -9.44
N GLY A 286 -8.82 -8.67 -10.12
CA GLY A 286 -8.50 -7.33 -10.65
C GLY A 286 -7.99 -6.38 -9.56
N ALA A 287 -8.70 -6.26 -8.43
CA ALA A 287 -8.22 -5.52 -7.26
C ALA A 287 -7.38 -6.37 -6.32
N ILE A 288 -7.88 -7.54 -5.89
CA ILE A 288 -7.24 -8.39 -4.88
C ILE A 288 -7.18 -9.85 -5.38
N TYR A 289 -6.00 -10.44 -5.32
CA TYR A 289 -5.76 -11.87 -5.54
C TYR A 289 -5.22 -12.52 -4.27
N ASN A 290 -5.91 -13.52 -3.72
CA ASN A 290 -5.41 -14.34 -2.63
C ASN A 290 -5.55 -15.83 -2.95
N ASP A 291 -4.45 -16.56 -2.81
CA ASP A 291 -4.41 -18.02 -2.92
C ASP A 291 -3.61 -18.60 -1.73
N GLY A 292 -3.76 -19.89 -1.44
CA GLY A 292 -3.05 -20.60 -0.37
C GLY A 292 -3.94 -21.58 0.37
N ASN A 293 -3.44 -22.13 1.48
CA ASN A 293 -4.23 -23.06 2.31
C ASN A 293 -5.08 -22.29 3.32
N ASN A 294 -4.49 -21.87 4.44
CA ASN A 294 -5.21 -21.29 5.56
C ASN A 294 -4.92 -19.78 5.68
N PHE A 295 -5.84 -18.94 5.19
CA PHE A 295 -5.78 -17.49 5.31
C PHE A 295 -7.18 -16.89 5.23
N ASP A 296 -7.36 -15.67 5.72
CA ASP A 296 -8.62 -14.94 5.68
C ASP A 296 -8.48 -13.59 4.97
N LEU A 297 -9.56 -13.15 4.34
CA LEU A 297 -9.69 -11.79 3.82
C LEU A 297 -10.83 -11.07 4.56
N LYS A 298 -10.48 -9.99 5.27
CA LYS A 298 -11.43 -9.11 5.96
C LYS A 298 -11.42 -7.74 5.31
N ILE A 299 -12.58 -7.25 4.90
CA ILE A 299 -12.78 -5.96 4.25
C ILE A 299 -13.83 -5.17 5.03
N CYS A 300 -13.49 -3.94 5.43
CA CYS A 300 -14.39 -3.05 6.16
C CYS A 300 -14.28 -1.61 5.67
N GLY A 301 -15.40 -0.90 5.50
CA GLY A 301 -15.37 0.53 5.16
C GLY A 301 -14.73 0.81 3.79
N THR A 302 -14.70 -0.15 2.89
CA THR A 302 -13.85 -0.11 1.69
C THR A 302 -14.69 -0.03 0.43
N THR A 303 -14.24 0.78 -0.53
CA THR A 303 -14.82 0.84 -1.87
C THR A 303 -13.91 0.10 -2.85
N ILE A 304 -14.48 -0.80 -3.65
CA ILE A 304 -13.79 -1.53 -4.72
C ILE A 304 -14.62 -1.36 -6.00
N GLU A 305 -14.12 -0.60 -6.97
CA GLU A 305 -14.92 -0.29 -8.16
C GLU A 305 -14.12 -0.14 -9.45
N ASN A 306 -14.77 -0.45 -10.57
CA ASN A 306 -14.18 -0.30 -11.92
C ASN A 306 -12.89 -1.13 -12.13
N ASN A 307 -12.68 -2.19 -11.35
CA ASN A 307 -11.55 -3.11 -11.56
C ASN A 307 -11.95 -4.20 -12.55
N ALA A 308 -11.00 -4.86 -13.22
CA ALA A 308 -11.33 -5.90 -14.19
C ALA A 308 -10.38 -7.09 -14.11
N ALA A 309 -10.91 -8.28 -14.36
CA ALA A 309 -10.16 -9.52 -14.49
C ALA A 309 -10.51 -10.21 -15.80
N ASN A 310 -9.50 -10.59 -16.59
CA ASN A 310 -9.68 -11.37 -17.81
C ASN A 310 -10.26 -12.77 -17.54
N GLU A 311 -9.98 -13.32 -16.36
CA GLU A 311 -10.52 -14.60 -15.89
C GLU A 311 -11.51 -14.34 -14.75
N GLY A 312 -11.11 -14.62 -13.51
CA GLY A 312 -12.03 -14.62 -12.37
C GLY A 312 -11.84 -13.50 -11.37
N GLY A 313 -12.95 -12.99 -10.86
CA GLY A 313 -12.96 -12.05 -9.74
C GLY A 313 -12.39 -10.67 -10.09
N GLY A 314 -13.13 -9.87 -10.85
CA GLY A 314 -12.74 -8.48 -11.15
C GLY A 314 -12.45 -7.64 -9.90
N ALA A 315 -13.19 -7.87 -8.82
CA ALA A 315 -12.91 -7.32 -7.50
C ALA A 315 -11.95 -8.24 -6.74
N ILE A 316 -12.39 -9.45 -6.43
CA ILE A 316 -11.69 -10.36 -5.51
C ILE A 316 -11.62 -11.74 -6.13
N PHE A 317 -10.41 -12.29 -6.20
CA PHE A 317 -10.18 -13.71 -6.39
C PHE A 317 -9.63 -14.31 -5.10
N PHE A 318 -10.32 -15.29 -4.54
CA PHE A 318 -10.00 -15.91 -3.26
C PHE A 318 -10.05 -17.44 -3.40
N VAL A 319 -8.91 -18.10 -3.21
CA VAL A 319 -8.81 -19.56 -3.21
C VAL A 319 -8.12 -20.04 -1.95
N SER A 320 -8.87 -20.69 -1.06
CA SER A 320 -8.34 -21.49 0.04
C SER A 320 -8.38 -22.96 -0.36
N ASN A 321 -7.20 -23.51 -0.67
CA ASN A 321 -7.02 -24.86 -1.21
C ASN A 321 -7.53 -25.95 -0.27
N ASN A 322 -7.44 -25.74 1.05
CA ASN A 322 -7.98 -26.66 2.05
C ASN A 322 -9.38 -26.27 2.56
N ARG A 323 -10.02 -25.26 1.96
CA ARG A 323 -11.37 -24.76 2.30
C ARG A 323 -11.54 -24.35 3.75
N GLN A 324 -10.48 -23.84 4.40
CA GLN A 324 -10.56 -23.32 5.78
C GLN A 324 -10.64 -21.79 5.84
N GLY A 325 -10.11 -21.11 4.84
CA GLY A 325 -10.08 -19.65 4.77
C GLY A 325 -11.45 -19.02 4.56
N THR A 326 -11.65 -17.83 5.11
CA THR A 326 -12.92 -17.09 5.07
C THR A 326 -12.79 -15.72 4.40
N LEU A 327 -13.89 -15.26 3.81
CA LEU A 327 -14.05 -13.91 3.27
C LEU A 327 -15.15 -13.20 4.06
N SER A 328 -14.83 -12.03 4.60
CA SER A 328 -15.79 -11.14 5.27
C SER A 328 -15.75 -9.73 4.68
N ILE A 329 -16.92 -9.20 4.33
CA ILE A 329 -17.09 -7.85 3.77
C ILE A 329 -18.15 -7.12 4.59
N THR A 330 -17.77 -6.02 5.23
CA THR A 330 -18.64 -5.23 6.09
C THR A 330 -18.59 -3.76 5.71
N ASN A 331 -19.73 -3.07 5.75
CA ASN A 331 -19.82 -1.63 5.46
C ASN A 331 -18.99 -1.23 4.21
N SER A 332 -19.17 -1.94 3.10
CA SER A 332 -18.31 -1.78 1.92
C SER A 332 -19.14 -1.73 0.63
N THR A 333 -18.54 -1.20 -0.43
CA THR A 333 -19.17 -1.14 -1.75
C THR A 333 -18.26 -1.75 -2.80
N LEU A 334 -18.73 -2.82 -3.43
CA LEU A 334 -18.13 -3.45 -4.59
C LEU A 334 -19.05 -3.18 -5.78
N LYS A 335 -18.59 -2.40 -6.76
CA LYS A 335 -19.42 -2.08 -7.93
C LYS A 335 -18.66 -2.04 -9.25
N ARG A 336 -19.26 -2.59 -10.32
CA ARG A 336 -18.71 -2.54 -11.69
C ARG A 336 -17.31 -3.16 -11.76
N ASN A 337 -17.16 -4.36 -11.21
CA ASN A 337 -15.89 -5.09 -11.25
C ASN A 337 -15.99 -6.35 -12.12
N PRO A 338 -16.04 -6.23 -13.47
CA PRO A 338 -16.28 -7.38 -14.34
C PRO A 338 -15.26 -8.50 -14.17
N SER A 339 -15.77 -9.73 -14.08
CA SER A 339 -15.03 -10.98 -14.27
C SER A 339 -15.37 -11.52 -15.66
N ASN A 340 -14.43 -11.49 -16.61
CA ASN A 340 -14.73 -11.87 -17.99
C ASN A 340 -14.84 -13.38 -18.20
N GLY A 341 -14.21 -14.18 -17.34
CA GLY A 341 -14.24 -15.64 -17.40
C GLY A 341 -15.24 -16.25 -16.43
N PHE A 342 -15.03 -16.02 -15.12
CA PHE A 342 -15.82 -16.72 -14.10
C PHE A 342 -15.92 -15.96 -12.77
N GLU A 343 -16.97 -16.27 -12.00
CA GLU A 343 -17.19 -15.73 -10.66
C GLU A 343 -18.11 -16.66 -9.87
N THR A 344 -18.21 -16.45 -8.56
CA THR A 344 -19.13 -17.21 -7.71
C THR A 344 -20.55 -16.70 -7.91
N ALA A 345 -21.47 -17.59 -8.26
CA ALA A 345 -22.88 -17.24 -8.45
C ALA A 345 -23.44 -16.47 -7.25
N GLY A 346 -24.09 -15.33 -7.51
CA GLY A 346 -24.63 -14.43 -6.49
C GLY A 346 -23.65 -13.40 -5.94
N TYR A 347 -22.37 -13.42 -6.35
CA TYR A 347 -21.34 -12.47 -5.91
C TYR A 347 -20.61 -11.85 -7.11
N PRO A 348 -21.24 -10.91 -7.83
CA PRO A 348 -20.63 -10.32 -9.02
C PRO A 348 -19.28 -9.67 -8.72
N GLY A 349 -18.30 -9.94 -9.58
CA GLY A 349 -16.92 -9.51 -9.41
C GLY A 349 -16.11 -10.30 -8.38
N ILE A 350 -16.67 -11.33 -7.73
CA ILE A 350 -15.97 -12.14 -6.73
C ILE A 350 -15.92 -13.59 -7.20
N PHE A 351 -14.71 -14.15 -7.26
CA PHE A 351 -14.52 -15.59 -7.23
C PHE A 351 -14.06 -16.00 -5.84
N PHE A 352 -14.88 -16.80 -5.16
CA PHE A 352 -14.62 -17.28 -3.81
C PHE A 352 -14.67 -18.80 -3.75
N LEU A 353 -13.60 -19.35 -3.21
CA LEU A 353 -13.42 -20.77 -3.03
C LEU A 353 -12.76 -21.05 -1.67
N GLY A 354 -13.54 -20.92 -0.59
CA GLY A 354 -13.09 -21.11 0.79
C GLY A 354 -14.10 -21.85 1.65
N LYS A 355 -14.07 -21.59 2.96
CA LYS A 355 -15.00 -22.17 3.92
C LYS A 355 -16.37 -21.54 3.81
N GLY A 356 -17.39 -22.36 3.56
CA GLY A 356 -18.78 -21.90 3.52
C GLY A 356 -19.03 -20.87 2.41
N GLN A 357 -19.71 -19.77 2.77
CA GLN A 357 -20.02 -18.67 1.87
C GLN A 357 -19.37 -17.38 2.38
N PRO A 358 -19.10 -16.38 1.51
CA PRO A 358 -18.70 -15.05 1.95
C PRO A 358 -19.67 -14.45 2.98
N SER A 359 -19.15 -13.90 4.07
CA SER A 359 -19.94 -13.19 5.07
C SER A 359 -20.08 -11.72 4.67
N ILE A 360 -21.29 -11.30 4.30
CA ILE A 360 -21.55 -9.95 3.79
C ILE A 360 -22.52 -9.24 4.75
N ALA A 361 -22.13 -8.07 5.26
CA ALA A 361 -22.94 -7.26 6.16
C ALA A 361 -22.91 -5.79 5.75
N ASN A 362 -24.08 -5.13 5.71
CA ASN A 362 -24.20 -3.70 5.38
C ASN A 362 -23.40 -3.28 4.13
N SER A 363 -23.31 -4.15 3.14
CA SER A 363 -22.45 -3.96 1.97
C SER A 363 -23.23 -4.15 0.69
N VAL A 364 -22.78 -3.50 -0.37
CA VAL A 364 -23.35 -3.61 -1.72
C VAL A 364 -22.34 -4.31 -2.61
N ILE A 365 -22.80 -5.32 -3.37
CA ILE A 365 -22.02 -6.07 -4.35
C ILE A 365 -22.82 -6.10 -5.65
N GLN A 366 -22.33 -5.44 -6.70
CA GLN A 366 -23.06 -5.27 -7.96
C GLN A 366 -22.20 -5.08 -9.22
#